data_AF-A0A1H1ZVM3-F1
#
_entry.id   AF-A0A1H1ZVM3-F1
#
_cell.length_a   1.000
_cell.length_b   1.000
_cell.length_c   1.000
_cell.angle_alpha   90.00
_cell.angle_beta   90.00
_cell.angle_gamma   90.00
#
_symmetry.space_group_name_H-M   'P 1'
#
loop_
_entity.id
_entity.type
_entity.pdbx_description
1 polymer ?
#
loop_
_entity_poly.entity_id
_entity_poly.type
_entity_poly.pdbx_seq_one_letter_code
_entity_poly.pdbx_strand_id
1 'polypeptide(L)'
;MTPPLDFRSVGSMNHQPDHAHVHADDLMAVAITTGGVRVIHVSGVAVCPSELWRVEFVPAGPVLPGSARPGRITLGVRGTAPRRRGRTRSAKVSFEAIIEDSRTREVEVRLECQPPVVVPVLEANGSFGSSARATRSDVRDERDARTRWPERVRAMTDVASAAVRSALHELAQVVGAPRAAVAL
;
A
#
# COMPACT_ATOMS: atom_id res chain seq x y z
N MET A 1 -56.39 -20.19 19.49
CA MET A 1 -56.03 -18.76 19.39
C MET A 1 -54.63 -18.60 19.94
N THR A 2 -53.64 -18.51 19.06
CA THR A 2 -52.22 -18.40 19.39
C THR A 2 -51.84 -16.92 19.32
N PRO A 3 -51.21 -16.33 20.36
CA PRO A 3 -50.80 -14.94 20.28
C PRO A 3 -49.68 -14.77 19.24
N PRO A 4 -49.62 -13.66 18.50
CA PRO A 4 -48.51 -13.37 17.60
C PRO A 4 -47.25 -13.11 18.43
N LEU A 5 -46.17 -13.81 18.09
CA LEU A 5 -44.84 -13.56 18.62
C LEU A 5 -44.32 -12.25 18.03
N ASP A 6 -44.26 -11.21 18.87
CA ASP A 6 -43.55 -9.97 18.58
C ASP A 6 -42.05 -10.28 18.39
N PHE A 7 -41.61 -10.35 17.14
CA PHE A 7 -40.19 -10.28 16.82
C PHE A 7 -39.71 -8.85 17.11
N ARG A 8 -39.18 -8.66 18.32
CA ARG A 8 -38.34 -7.50 18.61
C ARG A 8 -37.12 -7.57 17.71
N SER A 9 -37.13 -6.78 16.63
CA SER A 9 -35.93 -6.45 15.88
C SER A 9 -34.97 -5.73 16.83
N VAL A 10 -33.95 -6.45 17.30
CA VAL A 10 -32.85 -5.85 18.06
C VAL A 10 -32.15 -4.93 17.08
N GLY A 11 -32.23 -3.62 17.34
CA GLY A 11 -31.58 -2.61 16.53
C GLY A 11 -30.14 -3.00 16.26
N SER A 12 -29.74 -2.90 14.99
CA SER A 12 -28.40 -3.17 14.50
C SER A 12 -27.38 -2.52 15.46
N MET A 13 -26.75 -3.37 16.26
CA MET A 13 -25.66 -2.97 17.14
C MET A 13 -24.54 -2.57 16.18
N ASN A 14 -24.39 -1.27 15.96
CA ASN A 14 -23.27 -0.72 15.20
C ASN A 14 -22.00 -1.20 15.92
N HIS A 15 -21.43 -2.31 15.46
CA HIS A 15 -20.10 -2.73 15.82
C HIS A 15 -19.18 -1.67 15.26
N GLN A 16 -18.94 -0.63 16.06
CA GLN A 16 -17.87 0.29 15.79
C GLN A 16 -16.61 -0.59 15.82
N PRO A 17 -15.87 -0.69 14.72
CA PRO A 17 -14.70 -1.55 14.70
C PRO A 17 -13.77 -1.07 15.81
N ASP A 18 -13.29 -1.98 16.66
CA ASP A 18 -12.31 -1.67 17.71
C ASP A 18 -10.87 -1.79 17.18
N HIS A 19 -10.73 -1.99 15.87
CA HIS A 19 -9.48 -2.26 15.18
C HIS A 19 -9.45 -1.58 13.80
N ALA A 20 -8.24 -1.45 13.24
CA ALA A 20 -8.04 -0.98 11.88
C ALA A 20 -8.42 -2.10 10.88
N HIS A 21 -9.25 -1.77 9.90
CA HIS A 21 -9.59 -2.70 8.81
C HIS A 21 -8.90 -2.26 7.53
N VAL A 22 -8.16 -3.16 6.89
CA VAL A 22 -7.57 -2.91 5.57
C VAL A 22 -8.48 -3.50 4.51
N HIS A 23 -8.74 -2.74 3.44
CA HIS A 23 -9.41 -3.27 2.25
C HIS A 23 -8.38 -3.81 1.28
N ALA A 24 -8.56 -5.06 0.86
CA ALA A 24 -7.67 -5.71 -0.10
C ALA A 24 -7.55 -4.92 -1.42
N ASP A 25 -8.65 -4.30 -1.86
CA ASP A 25 -8.68 -3.47 -3.08
C ASP A 25 -7.88 -2.17 -2.97
N ASP A 26 -7.56 -1.74 -1.75
CA ASP A 26 -6.75 -0.55 -1.47
C ASP A 26 -5.26 -0.89 -1.29
N LEU A 27 -4.89 -2.18 -1.32
CA LEU A 27 -3.49 -2.61 -1.27
C LEU A 27 -2.86 -2.63 -2.65
N MET A 28 -1.64 -2.10 -2.75
CA MET A 28 -0.89 -2.05 -4.00
C MET A 28 0.60 -2.28 -3.74
N ALA A 29 1.26 -2.96 -4.67
CA ALA A 29 2.71 -3.11 -4.69
C ALA A 29 3.25 -2.77 -6.09
N VAL A 30 4.17 -1.81 -6.16
CA VAL A 30 4.79 -1.35 -7.41
C VAL A 30 6.30 -1.43 -7.30
N ALA A 31 6.94 -2.13 -8.22
CA ALA A 31 8.38 -2.17 -8.34
C ALA A 31 8.88 -1.11 -9.31
N ILE A 32 9.93 -0.40 -8.91
CA ILE A 32 10.64 0.59 -9.71
C ILE A 32 12.09 0.13 -9.77
N THR A 33 12.64 -0.01 -10.98
CA THR A 33 14.04 -0.36 -11.18
C THR A 33 14.79 0.83 -11.77
N THR A 34 15.78 1.35 -11.05
CA THR A 34 16.61 2.49 -11.49
C THR A 34 18.07 2.20 -11.14
N GLY A 35 18.98 2.37 -12.10
CA GLY A 35 20.42 2.21 -11.85
C GLY A 35 20.83 0.82 -11.35
N GLY A 36 20.09 -0.24 -11.73
CA GLY A 36 20.33 -1.60 -11.28
C GLY A 36 19.77 -1.94 -9.89
N VAL A 37 19.21 -0.96 -9.18
CA VAL A 37 18.51 -1.16 -7.90
C VAL A 37 17.02 -1.29 -8.16
N ARG A 38 16.40 -2.33 -7.62
CA ARG A 38 14.95 -2.55 -7.68
C ARG A 38 14.34 -2.33 -6.31
N VAL A 39 13.39 -1.41 -6.25
CA VAL A 39 12.67 -1.03 -5.04
C VAL A 39 11.20 -1.30 -5.24
N ILE A 40 10.55 -1.87 -4.24
CA ILE A 40 9.12 -2.14 -4.19
C ILE A 40 8.47 -1.15 -3.23
N HIS A 41 7.60 -0.30 -3.76
CA HIS A 41 6.70 0.54 -2.97
C HIS A 41 5.42 -0.24 -2.71
N VAL A 42 5.12 -0.47 -1.43
CA VAL A 42 3.89 -1.12 -0.99
C VAL A 42 3.06 -0.07 -0.26
N SER A 43 1.79 0.07 -0.63
CA SER A 43 0.88 1.05 -0.03
C SER A 43 -0.48 0.43 0.27
N GLY A 44 -1.16 0.99 1.26
CA GLY A 44 -2.51 0.58 1.65
C GLY A 44 -3.31 1.70 2.28
N VAL A 45 -4.61 1.45 2.42
CA VAL A 45 -5.52 2.29 3.21
C VAL A 45 -6.27 1.43 4.23
N ALA A 46 -6.28 1.89 5.47
CA ALA A 46 -7.03 1.29 6.54
C ALA A 46 -8.19 2.20 6.95
N VAL A 47 -9.35 1.60 7.21
CA VAL A 47 -10.48 2.24 7.89
C VAL A 47 -10.26 2.06 9.38
N CYS A 48 -10.04 3.17 10.07
CA CYS A 48 -9.80 3.21 11.50
C CYS A 48 -10.96 3.86 12.26
N PRO A 49 -11.11 3.56 13.55
CA PRO A 49 -12.14 4.18 14.42
C PRO A 49 -11.94 5.68 14.65
N SER A 50 -10.71 6.16 14.51
CA SER A 50 -10.35 7.58 14.48
C SER A 50 -9.13 7.84 13.61
N GLU A 51 -8.94 9.09 13.20
CA GLU A 51 -7.77 9.56 12.46
C GLU A 51 -6.46 9.50 13.26
N LEU A 52 -6.56 9.31 14.58
CA LEU A 52 -5.40 9.25 15.48
C LEU A 52 -4.78 7.85 15.56
N TRP A 53 -5.38 6.87 14.88
CA TRP A 53 -4.80 5.54 14.75
C TRP A 53 -3.52 5.60 13.92
N ARG A 54 -2.53 4.81 14.32
CA ARG A 54 -1.34 4.57 13.51
C ARG A 54 -1.45 3.21 12.87
N VAL A 55 -1.18 3.16 11.57
CA VAL A 55 -1.13 1.91 10.81
C VAL A 55 0.22 1.88 10.11
N GLU A 56 0.94 0.77 10.27
CA GLU A 56 2.29 0.62 9.72
C GLU A 56 2.52 -0.81 9.23
N PHE A 57 3.37 -0.94 8.21
CA PHE A 57 3.94 -2.24 7.88
C PHE A 57 4.99 -2.61 8.92
N VAL A 58 4.94 -3.86 9.37
CA VAL A 58 5.93 -4.45 10.26
C VAL A 58 6.52 -5.69 9.59
N PRO A 59 7.76 -6.08 9.88
CA PRO A 59 8.27 -7.38 9.47
C PRO A 59 7.29 -8.45 9.96
N ALA A 60 6.77 -9.27 9.04
CA ALA A 60 6.06 -10.47 9.46
C ALA A 60 7.06 -11.32 10.25
N GLY A 61 6.68 -11.77 11.44
CA GLY A 61 7.54 -12.54 12.34
C GLY A 61 8.18 -13.77 11.66
N PRO A 62 9.10 -14.46 12.35
CA PRO A 62 9.99 -15.45 11.74
C PRO A 62 9.23 -16.43 10.85
N VAL A 63 9.57 -16.41 9.57
CA VAL A 63 9.08 -17.37 8.58
C VAL A 63 9.60 -18.74 9.01
N LEU A 64 8.70 -19.71 9.22
CA LEU A 64 9.10 -21.07 9.57
C LEU A 64 10.13 -21.57 8.53
N PRO A 65 11.22 -22.23 8.94
CA PRO A 65 12.17 -22.80 7.99
C PRO A 65 11.44 -23.66 6.95
N GLY A 66 11.60 -23.34 5.66
CA GLY A 66 10.91 -24.03 4.56
C GLY A 66 9.57 -23.42 4.11
N SER A 67 9.05 -22.39 4.80
CA SER A 67 7.83 -21.66 4.39
C SER A 67 8.08 -20.40 3.56
N ALA A 68 9.35 -20.02 3.37
CA ALA A 68 9.73 -18.93 2.47
C ALA A 68 9.51 -19.38 1.01
N ARG A 69 8.44 -18.89 0.39
CA ARG A 69 8.18 -19.12 -1.03
C ARG A 69 9.11 -18.22 -1.86
N PRO A 70 9.94 -18.76 -2.77
CA PRO A 70 10.81 -17.93 -3.62
C PRO A 70 9.99 -16.89 -4.39
N GLY A 71 10.47 -15.64 -4.42
CA GLY A 71 9.79 -14.55 -5.12
C GLY A 71 8.58 -13.96 -4.37
N ARG A 72 8.35 -14.34 -3.11
CA ARG A 72 7.32 -13.74 -2.25
C ARG A 72 7.96 -13.19 -0.97
N ILE A 73 7.55 -11.98 -0.58
CA ILE A 73 7.84 -11.42 0.75
C ILE A 73 6.58 -11.38 1.58
N THR A 74 6.74 -11.44 2.90
CA THR A 74 5.61 -11.35 3.85
C THR A 74 5.77 -10.11 4.71
N LEU A 75 4.74 -9.28 4.75
CA LEU A 75 4.66 -8.08 5.60
C LEU A 75 3.48 -8.23 6.55
N GLY A 76 3.66 -7.84 7.81
CA GLY A 76 2.55 -7.63 8.72
C GLY A 76 2.03 -6.20 8.62
N VAL A 77 0.76 -5.99 8.93
CA VAL A 77 0.19 -4.66 9.19
C VAL A 77 -0.18 -4.59 10.65
N ARG A 78 0.25 -3.52 11.32
CA ARG A 78 -0.06 -3.28 12.73
C ARG A 78 -0.91 -2.02 12.89
N GLY A 79 -2.06 -2.15 13.54
CA GLY A 79 -2.90 -1.03 13.96
C GLY A 79 -2.65 -0.68 15.42
N THR A 80 -2.16 0.52 15.72
CA THR A 80 -1.98 1.00 17.09
C THR A 80 -3.01 2.07 17.44
N ALA A 81 -3.81 1.78 18.47
CA ALA A 81 -4.78 2.73 19.00
C ALA A 81 -4.09 3.98 19.60
N PRO A 82 -4.71 5.16 19.52
CA PRO A 82 -4.16 6.37 20.10
C PRO A 82 -4.11 6.30 21.63
N ARG A 83 -3.05 6.83 22.23
CA ARG A 83 -2.91 6.93 23.70
C ARG A 83 -3.93 7.88 24.34
N ARG A 84 -4.46 8.84 23.57
CA ARG A 84 -5.47 9.80 24.03
C ARG A 84 -6.81 9.50 23.35
N ARG A 85 -7.88 9.51 24.15
CA ARG A 85 -9.24 9.41 23.63
C ARG A 85 -9.58 10.71 22.91
N GLY A 86 -9.63 10.65 21.57
CA GLY A 86 -10.18 11.71 20.73
C GLY A 86 -11.65 11.45 20.40
N ARG A 87 -12.29 12.38 19.68
CA ARG A 87 -13.60 12.12 19.09
C ARG A 87 -13.49 10.92 18.14
N THR A 88 -14.39 9.96 18.30
CA THR A 88 -14.44 8.75 17.47
C THR A 88 -15.20 9.04 16.18
N ARG A 89 -14.48 9.49 15.15
CA ARG A 89 -14.99 9.55 13.79
C ARG A 89 -14.18 8.60 12.94
N SER A 90 -14.84 7.63 12.32
CA SER A 90 -14.16 6.72 11.40
C SER A 90 -13.41 7.50 10.33
N ALA A 91 -12.16 7.11 10.10
CA ALA A 91 -11.23 7.80 9.22
C ALA A 91 -10.46 6.80 8.35
N LYS A 92 -10.02 7.25 7.18
CA LYS A 92 -9.10 6.51 6.33
C LYS A 92 -7.67 6.91 6.65
N VAL A 93 -6.83 5.94 7.00
CA VAL A 93 -5.41 6.12 7.32
C VAL A 93 -4.59 5.41 6.26
N SER A 94 -3.79 6.17 5.50
CA SER A 94 -2.84 5.63 4.54
C SER A 94 -1.58 5.14 5.24
N PHE A 95 -0.98 4.09 4.71
CA PHE A 95 0.29 3.56 5.20
C PHE A 95 1.10 2.98 4.03
N GLU A 96 2.42 3.03 4.15
CA GLU A 96 3.33 2.63 3.08
C GLU A 96 4.65 2.06 3.60
N ALA A 97 5.33 1.31 2.75
CA ALA A 97 6.68 0.81 2.96
C ALA A 97 7.46 0.79 1.64
N ILE A 98 8.77 0.95 1.76
CA ILE A 98 9.71 0.90 0.65
C ILE A 98 10.69 -0.24 0.94
N ILE A 99 10.82 -1.18 0.01
CA ILE A 99 11.57 -2.42 0.20
C ILE A 99 12.53 -2.59 -0.97
N GLU A 100 13.82 -2.68 -0.69
CA GLU A 100 14.81 -3.02 -1.71
C GLU A 100 14.79 -4.55 -1.93
N ASP A 101 14.34 -4.99 -3.10
CA ASP A 101 14.31 -6.41 -3.45
C ASP A 101 14.32 -6.62 -4.97
N SER A 102 15.24 -7.46 -5.42
CA SER A 102 15.48 -7.71 -6.84
C SER A 102 14.62 -8.82 -7.47
N ARG A 103 13.92 -9.64 -6.67
CA ARG A 103 13.33 -10.90 -7.14
C ARG A 103 11.83 -11.05 -6.86
N THR A 104 11.28 -10.24 -5.98
CA THR A 104 9.94 -10.41 -5.44
C THR A 104 8.88 -10.01 -6.45
N ARG A 105 7.95 -10.94 -6.69
CA ARG A 105 6.82 -10.81 -7.61
C ARG A 105 5.48 -10.74 -6.88
N GLU A 106 5.45 -11.16 -5.62
CA GLU A 106 4.24 -11.15 -4.79
C GLU A 106 4.56 -10.62 -3.39
N VAL A 107 3.64 -9.86 -2.82
CA VAL A 107 3.68 -9.42 -1.42
C VAL A 107 2.50 -10.05 -0.70
N GLU A 108 2.77 -10.89 0.29
CA GLU A 108 1.75 -11.38 1.22
C GLU A 108 1.64 -10.40 2.39
N VAL A 109 0.50 -9.74 2.49
CA VAL A 109 0.17 -8.80 3.55
C VAL A 109 -0.67 -9.53 4.59
N ARG A 110 -0.09 -9.74 5.78
CA ARG A 110 -0.75 -10.31 6.95
C ARG A 110 -1.41 -9.19 7.75
N LEU A 111 -2.69 -9.35 8.00
CA LEU A 111 -3.55 -8.38 8.65
C LEU A 111 -3.90 -8.92 10.05
N GLU A 112 -3.95 -8.07 11.07
CA GLU A 112 -4.14 -8.52 12.47
C GLU A 112 -5.44 -9.30 12.69
N CYS A 113 -6.52 -8.88 12.03
CA CYS A 113 -7.88 -9.39 12.24
C CYS A 113 -8.54 -9.86 10.92
N GLN A 114 -7.76 -10.00 9.85
CA GLN A 114 -8.27 -10.36 8.52
C GLN A 114 -7.38 -11.46 7.92
N PRO A 115 -7.93 -12.30 7.02
CA PRO A 115 -7.13 -13.23 6.25
C PRO A 115 -5.98 -12.50 5.51
N PRO A 116 -4.82 -13.15 5.34
CA PRO A 116 -3.73 -12.57 4.58
C PRO A 116 -4.14 -12.34 3.11
N VAL A 117 -3.65 -11.25 2.54
CA VAL A 117 -3.91 -10.86 1.15
C VAL A 117 -2.62 -10.97 0.37
N VAL A 118 -2.66 -11.60 -0.81
CA VAL A 118 -1.52 -11.66 -1.73
C VAL A 118 -1.71 -10.61 -2.82
N VAL A 119 -0.75 -9.69 -2.92
CA VAL A 119 -0.76 -8.58 -3.86
C VAL A 119 0.34 -8.82 -4.90
N PRO A 120 0.04 -8.78 -6.21
CA PRO A 120 1.06 -8.87 -7.24
C PRO A 120 1.92 -7.59 -7.25
N VAL A 121 3.23 -7.75 -7.45
CA VAL A 121 4.13 -6.61 -7.65
C VAL A 121 4.08 -6.19 -9.10
N LEU A 122 3.59 -4.98 -9.36
CA LEU A 122 3.49 -4.40 -10.69
C LEU A 122 4.78 -3.67 -11.05
N GLU A 123 5.39 -3.98 -12.18
CA GLU A 123 6.59 -3.26 -12.63
C GLU A 123 6.19 -1.90 -13.20
N ALA A 124 6.73 -0.84 -12.63
CA ALA A 124 6.68 0.50 -13.21
C ALA A 124 7.58 0.51 -14.45
N ASN A 125 7.00 0.34 -15.63
CA ASN A 125 7.72 0.53 -16.87
C ASN A 125 8.25 1.97 -16.89
N GLY A 126 9.57 2.17 -16.94
CA GLY A 126 10.21 3.50 -17.07
C GLY A 126 9.81 4.29 -18.32
N SER A 127 8.88 3.77 -19.14
CA SER A 127 8.33 4.40 -20.34
C SER A 127 7.34 5.54 -20.05
N PHE A 128 7.00 5.82 -18.78
CA PHE A 128 6.17 6.98 -18.41
C PHE A 128 6.82 8.34 -18.73
N GLY A 129 8.10 8.38 -19.12
CA GLY A 129 8.79 9.59 -19.62
C GLY A 129 8.91 9.72 -21.16
N SER A 130 8.70 8.65 -21.93
CA SER A 130 8.87 8.67 -23.41
C SER A 130 7.55 8.70 -24.19
N SER A 131 6.41 8.55 -23.53
CA SER A 131 5.09 8.45 -24.19
C SER A 131 4.46 9.81 -24.55
N ALA A 132 5.07 10.95 -24.22
CA ALA A 132 4.54 12.26 -24.60
C ALA A 132 4.63 12.57 -26.11
N ARG A 133 5.22 11.68 -26.93
CA ARG A 133 5.31 11.88 -28.38
C ARG A 133 5.29 10.59 -29.22
N ALA A 134 4.48 9.60 -28.84
CA ALA A 134 4.20 8.44 -29.70
C ALA A 134 2.74 8.47 -30.17
N THR A 135 2.55 9.16 -31.30
CA THR A 135 1.61 8.84 -32.39
C THR A 135 0.21 8.33 -32.06
N ARG A 136 -0.78 9.18 -32.39
CA ARG A 136 -2.04 8.75 -33.04
C ARG A 136 -1.73 7.66 -34.09
N SER A 137 -2.40 6.52 -33.93
CA SER A 137 -3.03 5.69 -34.98
C SER A 137 -2.90 4.18 -34.67
N ASP A 138 -4.05 3.50 -34.77
CA ASP A 138 -4.26 2.05 -34.85
C ASP A 138 -3.98 1.24 -33.56
N VAL A 139 -4.89 0.43 -33.02
CA VAL A 139 -5.90 -0.43 -33.66
C VAL A 139 -7.16 -0.52 -32.78
N ARG A 140 -8.32 -0.41 -33.43
CA ARG A 140 -9.64 -0.89 -33.00
C ARG A 140 -9.55 -2.34 -32.51
N ASP A 141 -9.79 -2.56 -31.22
CA ASP A 141 -10.49 -3.76 -30.77
C ASP A 141 -11.34 -3.43 -29.53
N GLU A 142 -12.63 -3.27 -29.80
CA GLU A 142 -13.79 -3.37 -28.91
C GLU A 142 -13.86 -4.81 -28.39
N ARG A 143 -14.20 -5.20 -27.15
CA ARG A 143 -15.20 -4.74 -26.17
C ARG A 143 -14.94 -5.50 -24.86
N ASP A 144 -15.53 -5.02 -23.77
CA ASP A 144 -15.65 -5.64 -22.44
C ASP A 144 -14.43 -5.58 -21.50
N ALA A 145 -14.35 -4.49 -20.71
CA ALA A 145 -14.54 -4.58 -19.25
C ALA A 145 -14.26 -3.24 -18.52
N ARG A 146 -15.29 -2.72 -17.85
CA ARG A 146 -15.21 -1.98 -16.57
C ARG A 146 -14.39 -0.69 -16.57
N THR A 147 -14.93 0.29 -17.27
CA THR A 147 -14.47 1.68 -17.32
C THR A 147 -14.67 2.42 -15.99
N ARG A 148 -13.71 2.30 -15.06
CA ARG A 148 -13.39 3.35 -14.04
C ARG A 148 -11.99 3.23 -13.41
N TRP A 149 -11.00 2.72 -14.14
CA TRP A 149 -9.63 2.49 -13.64
C TRP A 149 -8.47 2.94 -14.56
N PRO A 150 -8.39 4.23 -14.98
CA PRO A 150 -7.07 4.75 -15.42
C PRO A 150 -6.58 6.04 -14.73
N GLU A 151 -7.44 6.82 -14.08
CA GLU A 151 -7.07 8.16 -13.61
C GLU A 151 -6.43 8.18 -12.21
N ARG A 152 -6.95 7.38 -11.27
CA ARG A 152 -6.38 7.28 -9.91
C ARG A 152 -5.01 6.64 -9.90
N VAL A 153 -4.81 5.62 -10.75
CA VAL A 153 -3.50 4.97 -10.92
C VAL A 153 -2.48 5.96 -11.46
N ARG A 154 -2.84 6.79 -12.44
CA ARG A 154 -1.94 7.85 -12.96
C ARG A 154 -1.59 8.90 -11.89
N ALA A 155 -2.60 9.46 -11.23
CA ALA A 155 -2.38 10.46 -10.19
C ALA A 155 -1.51 9.94 -9.02
N MET A 156 -1.71 8.68 -8.61
CA MET A 156 -0.90 8.07 -7.54
C MET A 156 0.50 7.66 -8.01
N THR A 157 0.67 7.22 -9.25
CA THR A 157 1.99 6.93 -9.82
C THR A 157 2.81 8.21 -9.93
N ASP A 158 2.18 9.34 -10.23
CA ASP A 158 2.84 10.65 -10.23
C ASP A 158 3.28 11.07 -8.82
N VAL A 159 2.45 10.83 -7.80
CA VAL A 159 2.79 11.11 -6.40
C VAL A 159 3.91 10.19 -5.90
N ALA A 160 3.84 8.88 -6.19
CA ALA A 160 4.91 7.94 -5.85
C ALA A 160 6.22 8.28 -6.58
N SER A 161 6.13 8.66 -7.87
CA SER A 161 7.29 9.11 -8.65
C SER A 161 7.85 10.45 -8.16
N ALA A 162 7.02 11.33 -7.60
CA ALA A 162 7.47 12.57 -6.97
C ALA A 162 8.14 12.30 -5.61
N ALA A 163 7.57 11.42 -4.79
CA ALA A 163 8.13 11.01 -3.51
C ALA A 163 9.49 10.30 -3.68
N VAL A 164 9.59 9.38 -4.65
CA VAL A 164 10.85 8.70 -4.98
C VAL A 164 11.90 9.69 -5.53
N ARG A 165 11.51 10.64 -6.39
CA ARG A 165 12.43 11.70 -6.84
C ARG A 165 12.90 12.59 -5.70
N SER A 166 12.01 12.93 -4.77
CA SER A 166 12.36 13.70 -3.57
C SER A 166 13.34 12.94 -2.68
N ALA A 167 13.09 11.65 -2.43
CA ALA A 167 13.96 10.80 -1.63
C ALA A 167 15.34 10.59 -2.30
N LEU A 168 15.38 10.40 -3.62
CA LEU A 168 16.64 10.33 -4.37
C LEU A 168 17.40 11.65 -4.36
N HIS A 169 16.70 12.80 -4.40
CA HIS A 169 17.32 14.11 -4.31
C HIS A 169 17.92 14.37 -2.91
N GLU A 170 17.22 13.98 -1.84
CA GLU A 170 17.78 14.04 -0.48
C GLU A 170 19.01 13.13 -0.31
N LEU A 171 18.94 11.90 -0.82
CA LEU A 171 20.09 10.98 -0.80
C LEU A 171 21.28 11.53 -1.59
N ALA A 172 21.04 12.16 -2.74
CA ALA A 172 22.09 12.80 -3.53
C ALA A 172 22.73 14.00 -2.79
N GLN A 173 21.96 14.75 -2.00
CA GLN A 173 22.51 15.84 -1.16
C GLN A 173 23.34 15.32 0.02
N VAL A 174 22.95 14.19 0.60
CA VAL A 174 23.69 13.56 1.71
C VAL A 174 25.00 12.92 1.22
N VAL A 175 25.00 12.33 0.03
CA VAL A 175 26.19 11.69 -0.56
C VAL A 175 27.11 12.69 -1.28
N GLY A 176 26.57 13.82 -1.73
CA GLY A 176 27.29 14.88 -2.47
C GLY A 176 28.03 15.91 -1.59
N ALA A 177 27.97 15.83 -0.27
CA ALA A 177 28.77 16.71 0.59
C ALA A 177 30.24 16.25 0.53
N PRO A 178 31.18 17.03 -0.05
CA PRO A 178 32.59 16.73 0.12
C PRO A 178 32.88 16.80 1.62
N ARG A 179 33.37 15.69 2.17
CA ARG A 179 34.09 15.70 3.44
C ARG A 179 35.21 16.71 3.29
N ALA A 180 35.00 17.92 3.82
CA ALA A 180 36.08 18.85 4.08
C ALA A 180 37.07 18.10 4.96
N ALA A 181 38.22 17.79 4.36
CA ALA A 181 39.36 17.23 5.05
C ALA A 181 39.70 18.18 6.21
N VAL A 182 39.51 17.70 7.43
CA VAL A 182 40.17 18.29 8.60
C VAL A 182 41.63 17.90 8.49
N ALA A 183 42.43 18.84 8.00
CA ALA A 183 43.87 18.85 8.16
C ALA A 183 44.22 19.92 9.19
N LEU A 184 45.04 19.49 10.15
CA LEU A 184 45.65 20.19 11.31
C LEU A 184 44.87 20.06 12.62
#